data_AF-A0A3B0UH29-F1
#
_entry.id   AF-A0A3B0UH29-F1
#
_cell.length_a   1.000
_cell.length_b   1.000
_cell.length_c   1.000
_cell.angle_alpha   90.00
_cell.angle_beta   90.00
_cell.angle_gamma   90.00
#
_symmetry.space_group_name_H-M   'P 1'
#
loop_
_entity.id
_entity.type
_entity.pdbx_description
1 polymer ?
#
loop_
_entity_poly.entity_id
_entity_poly.type
_entity_poly.pdbx_seq_one_letter_code
_entity_poly.pdbx_strand_id
1 'polypeptide(L)'
;TFDDCFVVRNIKVIQGNSGFFIAMPSRKNKNKCSKCYFKNEVGSKFCSHCGSSISSHESDLSGSFDAKKEHRDIAHPITQGFRELLQKKILEAYEKDFSRSRINVNVLDSVPSN
;
A
#
# COMPACT_ATOMS: atom_id res chain seq x y z
N THR A 1 3.65 12.14 11.07
CA THR A 1 2.40 12.72 11.58
C THR A 1 2.15 14.03 10.85
N PHE A 2 0.91 14.52 10.82
CA PHE A 2 0.56 15.79 10.20
C PHE A 2 -0.05 16.70 11.27
N ASP A 3 0.56 17.87 11.48
CA ASP A 3 0.15 18.93 12.41
C ASP A 3 -0.28 18.42 13.80
N ASP A 4 0.40 17.37 14.28
CA ASP A 4 0.14 16.67 15.54
C ASP A 4 -1.31 16.25 15.81
N CYS A 5 -2.17 16.26 14.78
CA CYS A 5 -3.59 15.94 14.88
C CYS A 5 -4.02 14.78 13.98
N PHE A 6 -3.18 14.37 13.01
CA PHE A 6 -3.52 13.32 12.07
C PHE A 6 -2.34 12.36 11.78
N VAL A 7 -2.66 11.07 11.70
CA VAL A 7 -1.67 10.00 11.45
C VAL A 7 -2.11 9.13 10.29
N VAL A 8 -1.26 9.02 9.28
CA VAL A 8 -1.37 8.02 8.22
C VAL A 8 -0.38 6.90 8.50
N ARG A 9 -0.88 5.67 8.58
CA ARG A 9 -0.08 4.45 8.77
C ARG A 9 0.03 3.69 7.46
N ASN A 10 0.96 2.74 7.40
CA ASN A 10 1.18 1.84 6.26
C ASN A 10 1.61 2.55 4.96
N ILE A 11 2.32 3.68 5.06
CA ILE A 11 3.12 4.19 3.94
C ILE A 11 4.36 3.31 3.81
N LYS A 12 4.71 2.89 2.59
CA LYS A 12 5.84 1.99 2.30
C LYS A 12 6.93 2.75 1.56
N VAL A 13 8.20 2.46 1.88
CA VAL A 13 9.35 2.85 1.06
C VAL A 13 9.68 1.69 0.14
N ILE A 14 9.80 1.94 -1.16
CA ILE A 14 10.03 0.91 -2.19
C ILE A 14 11.27 1.30 -3.00
N GLN A 15 12.14 0.32 -3.26
CA GLN A 15 13.27 0.49 -4.18
C GLN A 15 12.79 0.22 -5.61
N GLY A 16 12.69 1.27 -6.43
CA GLY A 16 12.45 1.15 -7.86
C GLY A 16 13.76 1.19 -8.65
N ASN A 17 13.64 1.07 -9.98
CA ASN A 17 14.77 1.14 -10.90
C ASN A 17 15.49 2.49 -10.89
N SER A 18 14.76 3.58 -10.57
CA SER A 18 15.27 4.95 -10.53
C SER A 18 15.55 5.46 -9.12
N GLY A 19 15.58 4.58 -8.12
CA GLY A 19 15.81 4.92 -6.72
C GLY A 19 14.61 4.65 -5.81
N PHE A 20 14.71 5.11 -4.56
CA PHE A 20 13.66 4.93 -3.56
C PHE A 20 12.49 5.88 -3.77
N PHE A 21 11.27 5.37 -3.58
CA PHE A 21 10.04 6.16 -3.61
C PHE A 21 9.05 5.67 -2.55
N ILE A 22 8.03 6.48 -2.28
CA ILE A 22 6.97 6.13 -1.33
C ILE A 22 5.74 5.58 -2.04
N ALA A 23 5.15 4.53 -1.48
CA ALA A 23 3.82 4.06 -1.85
C ALA A 23 2.84 4.33 -0.72
N MET A 24 1.72 4.94 -1.07
CA MET A 24 0.66 5.26 -0.12
C MET A 24 -0.02 4.00 0.43
N PRO A 25 -0.66 4.08 1.61
CA PRO A 25 -1.43 2.96 2.13
C PRO A 25 -2.58 2.63 1.20
N SER A 26 -2.67 1.36 0.77
CA SER A 26 -3.69 0.90 -0.18
C SER A 26 -4.52 -0.25 0.39
N ARG A 27 -5.75 -0.40 -0.12
CA ARG A 27 -6.67 -1.49 0.20
C ARG A 27 -7.16 -2.17 -1.08
N LYS A 28 -7.27 -3.49 -1.03
CA LYS A 28 -7.97 -4.29 -2.05
C LYS A 28 -9.48 -4.16 -1.85
N ASN A 29 -10.20 -3.78 -2.90
CA ASN A 29 -11.65 -3.70 -2.87
C ASN A 29 -12.28 -5.10 -2.70
N LYS A 30 -13.48 -5.17 -2.12
CA LYS A 30 -14.25 -6.42 -1.95
C LYS A 30 -15.73 -6.20 -2.27
N ASN A 31 -16.33 -7.12 -3.00
CA ASN A 31 -17.75 -7.11 -3.35
C ASN A 31 -18.55 -8.01 -2.40
N LYS A 32 -19.68 -7.51 -1.90
CA LYS A 32 -20.56 -8.32 -1.04
C LYS A 32 -21.41 -9.26 -1.92
N CYS A 33 -21.54 -10.52 -1.52
CA CYS A 33 -22.48 -11.44 -2.15
C CYS A 33 -23.93 -10.97 -1.92
N SER A 34 -24.77 -11.03 -2.95
CA SER A 34 -26.20 -10.69 -2.84
C SER A 34 -27.01 -11.68 -1.99
N LYS A 35 -26.54 -12.93 -1.84
CA LYS A 35 -27.23 -13.96 -1.06
C LYS A 35 -26.82 -14.00 0.41
N CYS A 36 -25.52 -14.11 0.68
CA CYS A 36 -24.99 -14.31 2.03
C CYS A 36 -24.22 -13.11 2.58
N TYR A 37 -24.08 -12.02 1.82
CA TYR A 37 -23.34 -10.81 2.18
C TYR A 37 -21.84 -10.98 2.47
N PHE A 38 -21.28 -12.16 2.20
CA PHE A 38 -19.84 -12.41 2.33
C PHE A 38 -19.04 -11.47 1.40
N LYS A 39 -17.88 -10.98 1.88
CA LYS A 39 -17.02 -10.03 1.15
C LYS A 39 -16.04 -10.79 0.25
N ASN A 40 -16.42 -10.99 -1.01
CA ASN A 40 -15.62 -11.67 -2.03
C ASN A 40 -14.64 -10.70 -2.70
N GLU A 41 -13.63 -11.25 -3.36
CA GLU A 41 -12.71 -10.47 -4.18
C GLU A 41 -13.42 -9.91 -5.41
N VAL A 42 -13.01 -8.72 -5.86
CA VAL A 42 -13.62 -8.07 -7.03
C VAL A 42 -13.34 -8.93 -8.26
N GLY A 43 -14.39 -9.22 -9.04
CA GLY A 43 -14.29 -10.09 -10.23
C GLY A 43 -14.47 -11.59 -9.96
N SER A 44 -14.69 -12.01 -8.70
CA SER A 44 -15.08 -13.39 -8.39
C SER A 44 -16.41 -13.73 -9.06
N LYS A 45 -16.47 -14.82 -9.85
CA LYS A 45 -17.71 -15.28 -10.53
C LYS A 45 -18.72 -15.89 -9.54
N PHE A 46 -18.23 -16.50 -8.47
CA PHE A 46 -19.02 -17.17 -7.44
C PHE A 46 -18.57 -16.72 -6.05
N CYS A 47 -19.50 -16.76 -5.10
CA CYS A 47 -19.20 -16.46 -3.72
C CYS A 47 -18.39 -17.58 -3.07
N SER A 48 -17.25 -17.23 -2.46
CA SER A 48 -16.36 -18.15 -1.76
C SER A 48 -16.94 -18.74 -0.47
N HIS A 49 -18.11 -18.28 -0.03
CA HIS A 49 -18.78 -18.79 1.18
C HIS A 49 -20.03 -19.62 0.87
N CYS A 50 -20.91 -19.15 -0.01
CA CYS A 50 -22.19 -19.81 -0.30
C CYS A 50 -22.35 -20.33 -1.73
N GLY A 51 -21.33 -20.19 -2.58
CA GLY A 51 -21.31 -20.67 -3.96
C GLY A 51 -22.25 -19.94 -4.94
N SER A 52 -22.99 -18.93 -4.49
CA SER A 52 -23.93 -18.21 -5.35
C SER A 52 -23.22 -17.32 -6.35
N SER A 53 -23.78 -17.18 -7.55
CA SER A 53 -23.24 -16.30 -8.57
C SER A 53 -23.20 -14.85 -8.06
N ILE A 54 -22.07 -14.19 -8.27
CA ILE A 54 -21.93 -12.77 -7.99
C ILE A 54 -22.23 -12.06 -9.31
N SER A 55 -23.34 -11.33 -9.36
CA SER A 55 -23.79 -10.63 -10.56
C SER A 55 -22.76 -9.56 -10.96
N SER A 56 -22.07 -9.80 -12.06
CA SER A 56 -21.34 -8.77 -12.81
C SER A 56 -22.35 -7.88 -13.54
N HIS A 57 -23.13 -7.08 -12.81
CA HIS A 57 -23.98 -6.09 -13.46
C HIS A 57 -23.09 -4.92 -13.91
N GLU A 58 -22.97 -4.86 -15.24
CA GLU A 58 -22.39 -3.83 -16.11
C GLU A 58 -21.70 -2.63 -15.46
N SER A 59 -20.40 -2.55 -15.75
CA SER A 59 -19.81 -1.29 -16.16
C SER A 59 -19.12 -1.49 -17.51
N ASP A 60 -19.91 -1.90 -18.51
CA ASP A 60 -19.50 -2.07 -19.92
C ASP A 60 -19.48 -0.74 -20.70
N LEU A 61 -19.03 0.33 -20.05
CA LEU A 61 -18.78 1.62 -20.68
C LEU A 61 -17.47 2.21 -20.18
N SER A 62 -16.35 1.56 -20.53
CA SER A 62 -15.07 2.18 -20.95
C SER A 62 -13.89 1.25 -20.66
N GLY A 63 -13.24 0.78 -21.74
CA GLY A 63 -11.80 0.52 -21.88
C GLY A 63 -10.99 -0.02 -20.70
N SER A 64 -10.37 -1.18 -20.93
CA SER A 64 -9.26 -1.78 -20.17
C SER A 64 -9.63 -2.32 -18.77
N PHE A 65 -9.78 -3.65 -18.68
CA PHE A 65 -9.64 -4.39 -17.43
C PHE A 65 -8.18 -4.36 -16.97
N ASP A 66 -7.70 -3.18 -16.56
CA ASP A 66 -6.44 -3.06 -15.84
C ASP A 66 -6.62 -3.61 -14.44
N ALA A 67 -5.92 -4.70 -14.10
CA ALA A 67 -5.79 -5.25 -12.75
C ALA A 67 -5.40 -4.20 -11.67
N LYS A 68 -4.99 -3.00 -12.10
CA LYS A 68 -4.75 -1.82 -11.26
C LYS A 68 -6.01 -1.25 -10.59
N LYS A 69 -7.23 -1.50 -11.09
CA LYS A 69 -8.46 -0.93 -10.52
C LYS A 69 -8.88 -1.58 -9.19
N GLU A 70 -8.24 -2.68 -8.80
CA GLU A 70 -8.57 -3.43 -7.58
C GLU A 70 -7.96 -2.83 -6.31
N HIS A 71 -6.80 -2.18 -6.43
CA HIS A 71 -6.12 -1.51 -5.32
C HIS A 71 -6.41 -0.02 -5.35
N ARG A 72 -6.94 0.50 -4.24
CA ARG A 72 -7.21 1.92 -4.08
C ARG A 72 -6.42 2.43 -2.89
N ASP A 73 -5.73 3.55 -3.07
CA ASP A 73 -5.07 4.23 -1.97
C ASP A 73 -6.13 4.76 -1.00
N ILE A 74 -5.92 4.50 0.29
CA ILE A 74 -6.75 4.98 1.39
C ILE A 74 -6.47 6.47 1.65
N ALA A 75 -5.22 6.88 1.47
CA ALA A 75 -4.78 8.26 1.57
C ALA A 75 -3.90 8.58 0.37
N HIS A 76 -4.09 9.74 -0.25
CA HIS A 76 -3.24 10.20 -1.33
C HIS A 76 -2.99 11.71 -1.23
N PRO A 77 -1.78 12.20 -1.57
CA PRO A 77 -1.55 13.63 -1.70
C PRO A 77 -2.39 14.19 -2.86
N ILE A 78 -3.04 15.32 -2.64
CA ILE A 78 -3.87 15.97 -3.68
C ILE A 78 -2.98 16.77 -4.64
N THR A 79 -1.99 17.49 -4.10
CA THR A 79 -1.11 18.36 -4.87
C THR A 79 0.27 17.73 -5.06
N GLN A 80 0.93 18.10 -6.16
CA GLN A 80 2.30 17.66 -6.45
C GLN A 80 3.29 18.16 -5.39
N GLY A 81 3.20 19.42 -4.98
CA GLY A 81 4.10 19.97 -3.96
C GLY A 81 4.01 19.23 -2.62
N PHE A 82 2.81 18.81 -2.22
CA PHE A 82 2.64 18.01 -1.00
C PHE A 82 3.20 16.59 -1.17
N ARG A 83 3.04 15.98 -2.35
CA ARG A 83 3.65 14.68 -2.67
C ARG A 83 5.18 14.74 -2.55
N GLU A 84 5.80 15.77 -3.10
CA GLU A 84 7.25 15.97 -3.04
C GLU A 84 7.73 16.20 -1.61
N LEU A 85 7.02 17.04 -0.84
CA LEU A 85 7.30 17.26 0.58
C LEU A 85 7.25 15.93 1.37
N LEU A 86 6.21 15.13 1.15
CA LEU A 86 6.03 13.85 1.83
C LEU A 86 7.13 12.87 1.47
N GLN A 87 7.46 12.74 0.18
CA GLN A 87 8.53 11.86 -0.28
C GLN A 87 9.88 12.27 0.31
N LYS A 88 10.22 13.56 0.26
CA LYS A 88 11.46 14.08 0.84
C LYS A 88 11.57 13.77 2.32
N LYS A 89 10.55 14.12 3.11
CA LYS A 89 10.56 13.96 4.57
C LYS A 89 10.65 12.49 5.01
N ILE A 90 9.95 11.59 4.32
CA ILE A 90 9.96 10.16 4.64
C ILE A 90 11.30 9.52 4.24
N LEU A 91 11.82 9.82 3.05
CA LEU A 91 13.10 9.24 2.60
C LEU A 91 14.26 9.73 3.46
N GLU A 92 14.27 11.01 3.85
CA GLU A 92 15.29 11.56 4.76
C GLU A 92 15.28 10.83 6.12
N ALA A 93 14.10 10.57 6.68
CA ALA A 93 13.98 9.81 7.93
C ALA A 93 14.44 8.35 7.74
N TYR A 94 14.04 7.72 6.63
CA TYR A 94 14.45 6.36 6.29
C TYR A 94 15.96 6.22 6.17
N GLU A 95 16.65 7.15 5.51
CA GLU A 95 18.11 7.12 5.36
C GLU A 95 18.85 7.28 6.71
N LYS A 96 18.35 8.15 7.58
CA LYS A 96 18.88 8.33 8.94
C LYS A 96 18.76 7.05 9.77
N ASP A 97 17.65 6.34 9.65
CA ASP A 97 17.45 5.10 10.39
C ASP A 97 18.12 3.89 9.71
N PHE A 98 18.26 3.92 8.38
CA PHE A 98 18.98 2.90 7.62
C PHE A 98 20.48 2.91 7.96
N SER A 99 21.10 4.10 8.03
CA SER A 99 22.50 4.25 8.42
C SER A 99 22.74 3.80 9.87
N ARG A 100 21.85 4.15 10.80
CA ARG A 100 21.88 3.65 12.20
C ARG A 100 21.77 2.12 12.27
N SER A 101 20.89 1.53 11.46
CA SER A 101 20.66 0.08 11.45
C SER A 101 21.84 -0.69 10.87
N ARG A 102 22.54 -0.14 9.85
CA ARG A 102 23.76 -0.75 9.30
C ARG A 102 24.93 -0.75 10.29
N ILE A 103 25.08 0.30 11.10
CA ILE A 103 26.12 0.34 12.14
C ILE A 103 25.85 -0.74 13.20
N ASN A 104 24.59 -0.93 13.59
CA ASN A 104 24.24 -1.89 14.64
C ASN A 104 24.44 -3.36 14.22
N VAL A 105 24.35 -3.68 12.94
CA VAL A 105 24.68 -5.02 12.42
C VAL A 105 26.20 -5.27 12.49
N ASN A 106 27.02 -4.29 12.12
CA ASN A 106 28.48 -4.46 12.08
C ASN A 106 29.14 -4.54 13.48
N VAL A 107 28.50 -4.04 14.54
CA VAL A 107 29.05 -4.10 15.91
C VAL A 107 28.88 -5.50 16.53
N LEU A 108 27.88 -6.28 16.11
CA LEU A 108 27.66 -7.63 16.64
C LEU A 108 28.66 -8.67 16.11
N ASP A 109 29.32 -8.40 14.97
CA ASP A 109 30.33 -9.30 14.37
C ASP A 109 31.76 -9.01 14.85
N SER A 110 31.96 -8.08 15.80
CA SER A 110 33.29 -7.68 16.29
C SER A 110 33.57 -8.01 17.76
N VAL A 111 32.78 -8.88 18.39
CA VAL A 111 33.16 -9.45 19.70
C VAL A 111 34.19 -10.55 19.46
N PRO A 112 35.49 -10.37 19.81
CA PRO A 112 36.43 -11.47 19.76
C PRO A 112 36.02 -12.49 20.82
N SER A 113 35.84 -13.73 20.40
CA SER A 113 35.72 -14.87 21.30
C SER A 113 37.00 -14.95 22.15
N ASN A 114 36.88 -14.61 23.43
CA ASN A 114 37.85 -15.02 24.46
C ASN A 114 37.57 -16.46 24.86
#